data_AF-A0A963MI34-F1
#
_entry.id   AF-A0A963MI34-F1
#
_cell.length_a   1.000
_cell.length_b   1.000
_cell.length_c   1.000
_cell.angle_alpha   90.00
_cell.angle_beta   90.00
_cell.angle_gamma   90.00
#
_symmetry.space_group_name_H-M   'P 1'
#
loop_
_entity.id
_entity.type
_entity.pdbx_description
1 polymer ?
#
loop_
_entity_poly.entity_id
_entity_poly.type
_entity_poly.pdbx_seq_one_letter_code
_entity_poly.pdbx_strand_id
1 'polypeptide(L)'
;VLLERATLEKRLGGLKTFPEVVEDIRQQLDALVIKRFVVEVPYERLSHFPRYLKAAVVRIDKLRNAAERDAALMRDWALLARPLERARLESLRAGQADPFLEDFRWLLEELRVGLFAQELKTPMPVSVKRLTKIWDARPR
;
A
#
# COMPACT_ATOMS: atom_id res chain seq x y z
N VAL A 1 -2.94 -13.91 -7.61
CA VAL A 1 -3.66 -12.77 -6.98
C VAL A 1 -4.86 -13.24 -6.16
N LEU A 2 -5.86 -13.90 -6.75
CA LEU A 2 -7.08 -14.30 -6.01
C LEU A 2 -6.82 -15.28 -4.85
N LEU A 3 -5.91 -16.24 -5.02
CA LEU A 3 -5.52 -17.18 -3.96
C LEU A 3 -4.84 -16.48 -2.77
N GLU A 4 -3.94 -15.54 -3.06
CA GLU A 4 -3.26 -14.72 -2.04
C GLU A 4 -4.25 -13.84 -1.28
N ARG A 5 -5.22 -13.25 -2.00
CA ARG A 5 -6.31 -12.48 -1.39
C ARG A 5 -7.12 -13.33 -0.42
N ALA A 6 -7.60 -14.51 -0.84
CA ALA A 6 -8.37 -15.40 0.01
C ALA A 6 -7.57 -15.84 1.26
N THR A 7 -6.27 -16.07 1.10
CA THR A 7 -5.36 -16.39 2.21
C THR A 7 -5.26 -15.23 3.20
N LEU A 8 -5.10 -14.00 2.70
CA LEU A 8 -5.01 -12.79 3.50
C LEU A 8 -6.33 -12.51 4.25
N GLU A 9 -7.48 -12.60 3.59
CA GLU A 9 -8.80 -12.44 4.21
C GLU A 9 -9.01 -13.44 5.37
N LYS A 10 -8.60 -14.70 5.19
CA LYS A 10 -8.65 -15.71 6.26
C LYS A 10 -7.75 -15.33 7.45
N ARG A 11 -6.55 -14.80 7.19
CA ARG A 11 -5.61 -14.36 8.24
C ARG A 11 -6.18 -13.17 9.03
N LEU A 12 -6.82 -12.22 8.36
CA LEU A 12 -7.43 -11.05 8.99
C LEU A 12 -8.54 -11.42 9.98
N GLY A 13 -9.33 -12.45 9.67
CA GLY A 13 -10.39 -12.94 10.58
C GLY A 13 -9.86 -13.42 11.94
N GLY A 14 -8.59 -13.84 12.01
CA GLY A 14 -7.91 -14.28 13.24
C GLY A 14 -7.19 -13.18 14.02
N LEU A 15 -7.16 -11.93 13.52
CA LEU A 15 -6.31 -10.86 14.03
C LEU A 15 -7.09 -9.80 14.86
N LYS A 16 -8.10 -10.26 15.61
CA LYS A 16 -9.06 -9.40 16.32
C LYS A 16 -8.43 -8.45 17.37
N THR A 17 -7.23 -8.75 17.84
CA THR A 17 -6.49 -7.93 18.81
C THR A 17 -5.83 -6.69 18.22
N PHE A 18 -5.76 -6.57 16.89
CA PHE A 18 -5.12 -5.46 16.19
C PHE A 18 -6.08 -4.82 15.16
N PRO A 19 -7.16 -4.16 15.62
CA PRO A 19 -8.20 -3.64 14.73
C PRO A 19 -7.68 -2.63 13.71
N GLU A 20 -6.73 -1.77 14.09
CA GLU A 20 -6.13 -0.77 13.19
C GLU A 20 -5.36 -1.42 12.03
N VAL A 21 -4.63 -2.52 12.30
CA VAL A 21 -3.89 -3.24 11.26
C VAL A 21 -4.83 -3.98 10.33
N VAL A 22 -5.91 -4.55 10.88
CA VAL A 22 -6.95 -5.21 10.07
C VAL A 22 -7.61 -4.22 9.13
N GLU A 23 -7.97 -3.04 9.63
CA GLU A 23 -8.60 -2.00 8.85
C GLU A 23 -7.67 -1.50 7.73
N ASP A 24 -6.41 -1.22 8.06
CA ASP A 24 -5.43 -0.77 7.07
C ASP A 24 -5.20 -1.79 5.94
N ILE A 25 -5.09 -3.09 6.27
CA ILE A 25 -4.90 -4.13 5.23
C ILE A 25 -6.16 -4.28 4.38
N ARG A 26 -7.36 -4.11 4.95
CA ARG A 26 -8.61 -4.12 4.18
C ARG A 26 -8.68 -2.94 3.22
N GLN A 27 -8.35 -1.73 3.67
CA GLN A 27 -8.29 -0.56 2.81
C GLN A 27 -7.28 -0.74 1.66
N GLN A 28 -6.12 -1.33 1.96
CA GLN A 28 -5.14 -1.69 0.92
C GLN A 28 -5.71 -2.70 -0.09
N LEU A 29 -6.40 -3.74 0.39
CA LEU A 29 -7.05 -4.74 -0.47
C LEU A 29 -8.09 -4.12 -1.39
N ASP A 30 -8.95 -3.25 -0.86
CA ASP A 30 -10.01 -2.59 -1.61
C ASP A 30 -9.44 -1.63 -2.66
N ALA A 31 -8.30 -0.98 -2.37
CA ALA A 31 -7.60 -0.10 -3.30
C ALA A 31 -6.85 -0.86 -4.42
N LEU A 32 -6.41 -2.09 -4.17
CA LEU A 32 -5.73 -2.93 -5.16
C LEU A 32 -6.72 -3.70 -6.02
N VAL A 33 -7.72 -4.35 -5.39
CA VAL A 33 -8.62 -5.32 -6.03
C VAL A 33 -9.98 -4.68 -6.29
N ILE A 34 -9.97 -3.58 -7.05
CA ILE A 34 -11.19 -2.91 -7.50
C ILE A 34 -12.04 -3.79 -8.42
N LYS A 35 -13.29 -3.39 -8.63
CA LYS A 35 -14.16 -4.05 -9.63
C LYS A 35 -13.45 -3.99 -10.99
N ARG A 36 -13.34 -5.14 -11.68
CA ARG A 36 -12.64 -5.28 -12.98
C ARG A 36 -11.14 -4.91 -12.97
N PHE A 37 -10.44 -5.01 -11.82
CA PHE A 37 -9.00 -4.69 -11.74
C PHE A 37 -8.12 -5.38 -12.81
N VAL A 38 -8.49 -6.58 -13.26
CA VAL A 38 -7.77 -7.31 -14.33
C VAL A 38 -7.80 -6.57 -15.68
N VAL A 39 -8.86 -5.80 -15.94
CA VAL A 39 -9.04 -5.04 -17.19
C VAL A 39 -8.53 -3.61 -17.04
N GLU A 40 -8.69 -3.02 -15.86
CA GLU A 40 -8.41 -1.59 -15.63
C GLU A 40 -6.95 -1.31 -15.23
N VAL A 41 -6.25 -2.29 -14.66
CA VAL A 41 -4.87 -2.12 -14.21
C VAL A 41 -3.91 -2.63 -15.30
N PRO A 42 -2.93 -1.83 -15.74
CA PRO A 42 -1.88 -2.28 -16.67
C PRO A 42 -1.18 -3.56 -16.22
N TYR A 43 -0.82 -4.42 -17.16
CA TYR A 43 -0.23 -5.74 -16.88
C TYR A 43 1.04 -5.65 -16.02
N GLU A 44 1.87 -4.63 -16.27
CA GLU A 44 3.10 -4.37 -15.53
C GLU A 44 2.81 -4.21 -14.03
N ARG A 45 1.76 -3.46 -13.70
CA ARG A 45 1.31 -3.24 -12.32
C ARG A 45 0.65 -4.49 -11.74
N LEU A 46 -0.18 -5.19 -12.52
CA LEU A 46 -0.82 -6.45 -12.09
C LEU A 46 0.19 -7.53 -11.70
N SER A 47 1.33 -7.60 -12.40
CA SER A 47 2.40 -8.56 -12.12
C SER A 47 2.95 -8.45 -10.69
N HIS A 48 2.85 -7.26 -10.08
CA HIS A 48 3.35 -7.00 -8.72
C HIS A 48 2.35 -7.29 -7.60
N PHE A 49 1.07 -7.50 -7.92
CA PHE A 49 0.03 -7.72 -6.91
C PHE A 49 0.32 -8.89 -5.97
N PRO A 50 0.77 -10.07 -6.45
CA PRO A 50 1.11 -11.17 -5.54
C PRO A 50 2.15 -10.76 -4.50
N ARG A 51 3.12 -9.91 -4.86
CA ARG A 51 4.15 -9.42 -3.94
C ARG A 51 3.58 -8.45 -2.90
N TYR A 52 2.69 -7.55 -3.28
CA TYR A 52 2.01 -6.65 -2.33
C TYR A 52 1.17 -7.44 -1.32
N LEU A 53 0.41 -8.42 -1.79
CA LEU A 53 -0.41 -9.27 -0.92
C LEU A 53 0.47 -10.12 0.02
N LYS A 54 1.57 -10.68 -0.50
CA LYS A 54 2.53 -11.44 0.32
C LYS A 54 3.19 -10.55 1.37
N ALA A 55 3.48 -9.29 1.07
CA ALA A 55 4.02 -8.34 2.04
C ALA A 55 3.05 -8.08 3.20
N ALA A 56 1.74 -7.99 2.92
CA ALA A 56 0.72 -7.88 3.96
C ALA A 56 0.64 -9.15 4.84
N VAL A 57 0.81 -10.34 4.26
CA VAL A 57 0.92 -11.59 5.04
C VAL A 57 2.15 -11.57 5.96
N VAL A 58 3.32 -11.17 5.43
CA VAL A 58 4.56 -11.05 6.22
C VAL A 58 4.40 -10.05 7.37
N ARG A 59 3.70 -8.93 7.13
CA ARG A 59 3.36 -7.96 8.17
C ARG A 59 2.56 -8.62 9.30
N ILE A 60 1.50 -9.35 8.96
CA ILE A 60 0.66 -10.07 9.94
C ILE A 60 1.49 -11.06 10.76
N ASP A 61 2.39 -11.80 10.10
CA ASP A 61 3.23 -12.80 10.77
C ASP A 61 4.21 -12.15 11.77
N LYS A 62 4.75 -10.97 11.44
CA LYS A 62 5.66 -10.21 12.31
C LYS A 62 4.93 -9.44 13.42
N LEU A 63 3.66 -9.12 13.22
CA LEU A 63 2.89 -8.21 14.09
C LEU A 63 2.85 -8.64 15.55
N ARG A 64 2.65 -9.95 15.82
CA ARG A 64 2.52 -10.46 17.20
C ARG A 64 3.73 -10.16 18.09
N ASN A 65 4.93 -10.12 17.50
CA ASN A 65 6.17 -9.93 18.23
C ASN A 65 6.75 -8.52 18.08
N ALA A 66 6.15 -7.68 17.23
CA ALA A 66 6.73 -6.39 16.85
C ALA A 66 5.66 -5.30 16.61
N ALA A 67 4.59 -5.29 17.40
CA ALA A 67 3.47 -4.37 17.23
C ALA A 67 3.86 -2.88 17.31
N GLU A 68 4.73 -2.51 18.24
CA GLU A 68 5.22 -1.11 18.34
C GLU A 68 6.03 -0.70 17.11
N ARG A 69 6.83 -1.63 16.58
CA ARG A 69 7.60 -1.41 15.35
C ARG A 69 6.67 -1.28 14.14
N ASP A 70 5.64 -2.12 14.06
CA ASP A 70 4.61 -2.00 13.01
C ASP A 70 3.95 -0.63 13.05
N ALA A 71 3.53 -0.16 14.23
CA ALA A 71 2.94 1.16 14.42
C ALA A 71 3.89 2.29 14.00
N ALA A 72 5.19 2.17 14.29
CA ALA A 72 6.20 3.14 13.84
C ALA A 72 6.32 3.17 12.30
N LEU A 73 6.41 2.01 11.66
CA LEU A 73 6.46 1.90 10.20
C LEU A 73 5.17 2.41 9.54
N MET A 74 4.02 2.20 10.16
CA MET A 74 2.74 2.75 9.68
C MET A 74 2.69 4.27 9.79
N ARG A 75 3.25 4.87 10.85
CA ARG A 75 3.37 6.32 10.95
C ARG A 75 4.23 6.88 9.81
N ASP A 76 5.34 6.23 9.52
CA ASP A 76 6.24 6.59 8.43
C ASP A 76 5.54 6.54 7.05
N TRP A 77 4.75 5.49 6.80
CA TRP A 77 3.94 5.39 5.59
C TRP A 77 2.85 6.47 5.52
N ALA A 78 2.16 6.73 6.64
CA ALA A 78 1.07 7.69 6.73
C ALA A 78 1.51 9.15 6.44
N LEU A 79 2.78 9.49 6.67
CA LEU A 79 3.36 10.80 6.33
C LEU A 79 3.18 11.13 4.83
N LEU A 80 3.19 10.12 3.97
CA LEU A 80 3.08 10.27 2.52
C LEU A 80 1.68 9.92 1.99
N ALA A 81 1.00 8.98 2.65
CA ALA A 81 -0.36 8.60 2.26
C ALA A 81 -1.39 9.71 2.50
N ARG A 82 -1.32 10.43 3.63
CA ARG A 82 -2.29 11.49 3.95
C ARG A 82 -2.22 12.68 2.97
N PRO A 83 -1.05 13.20 2.57
CA PRO A 83 -0.97 14.18 1.48
C PRO A 83 -1.53 13.67 0.15
N LEU A 84 -1.27 12.41 -0.20
CA LEU A 84 -1.80 11.79 -1.42
C LEU A 84 -3.33 11.77 -1.42
N GLU A 85 -3.94 11.31 -0.33
CA GLU A 85 -5.39 11.22 -0.22
C GLU A 85 -6.05 12.60 -0.34
N ARG A 86 -5.51 13.62 0.32
CA ARG A 86 -5.99 15.01 0.20
C ARG A 86 -5.93 15.51 -1.24
N ALA A 87 -4.79 15.34 -1.90
CA ALA A 87 -4.60 15.75 -3.30
C ALA A 87 -5.56 15.00 -4.25
N ARG A 88 -5.82 13.70 -4.00
CA ARG A 88 -6.79 12.92 -4.78
C ARG A 88 -8.21 13.45 -4.63
N LEU A 89 -8.62 13.80 -3.41
CA LEU A 89 -9.95 14.39 -3.17
C LEU A 89 -10.10 15.75 -3.88
N GLU A 90 -9.05 16.57 -3.89
CA GLU A 90 -9.01 17.84 -4.62
C GLU A 90 -9.10 17.64 -6.13
N SER A 91 -8.31 16.72 -6.68
CA SER A 91 -8.31 16.32 -8.10
C SER A 91 -9.68 15.78 -8.55
N LEU A 92 -10.32 14.94 -7.73
CA LEU A 92 -11.68 14.45 -7.98
C LEU A 92 -12.72 15.57 -8.00
N ARG A 93 -12.63 16.53 -7.06
CA ARG A 93 -13.54 17.70 -7.03
C ARG A 93 -13.33 18.62 -8.24
N ALA A 94 -12.10 18.72 -8.72
CA ALA A 94 -11.78 19.48 -9.93
C ALA A 94 -12.14 18.74 -11.23
N GLY A 95 -12.51 17.45 -11.15
CA GLY A 95 -12.80 16.62 -12.32
C GLY A 95 -11.58 16.33 -13.21
N GLN A 96 -10.37 16.51 -12.68
CA GLN A 96 -9.13 16.35 -13.43
C GLN A 96 -8.36 15.15 -12.87
N ALA A 97 -8.16 14.11 -13.67
CA ALA A 97 -7.28 13.01 -13.30
C ALA A 97 -5.82 13.49 -13.33
N ASP A 98 -5.11 13.35 -12.21
CA ASP A 98 -3.69 13.67 -12.11
C ASP A 98 -2.85 12.37 -12.23
N PRO A 99 -2.12 12.17 -13.34
CA PRO A 99 -1.26 11.00 -13.52
C PRO A 99 -0.19 10.87 -12.44
N PHE A 100 0.31 11.98 -11.89
CA PHE A 100 1.31 11.96 -10.83
C PHE A 100 0.74 11.30 -9.56
N LEU A 101 -0.50 11.59 -9.20
CA LEU A 101 -1.17 10.98 -8.02
C LEU A 101 -1.45 9.48 -8.23
N GLU A 102 -1.61 9.05 -9.47
CA GLU A 102 -1.77 7.63 -9.77
C GLU A 102 -0.42 6.90 -9.68
N ASP A 103 0.64 7.44 -10.28
CA ASP A 103 1.99 6.87 -10.17
C ASP A 103 2.50 6.86 -8.73
N PHE A 104 2.27 7.94 -7.98
CA PHE A 104 2.69 8.06 -6.59
C PHE A 104 1.99 7.03 -5.68
N ARG A 105 0.73 6.67 -5.98
CA ARG A 105 0.06 5.58 -5.25
C ARG A 105 0.83 4.27 -5.38
N TRP A 106 1.31 3.93 -6.57
CA TRP A 106 2.07 2.69 -6.76
C TRP A 106 3.40 2.72 -6.00
N LEU A 107 4.04 3.90 -5.91
CA LEU A 107 5.22 4.06 -5.05
C LEU A 107 4.91 3.81 -3.56
N LEU A 108 3.70 4.15 -3.08
CA LEU A 108 3.29 3.83 -1.72
C LEU A 108 3.10 2.33 -1.49
N GLU A 109 2.65 1.57 -2.49
CA GLU A 109 2.59 0.11 -2.40
C GLU A 109 4.00 -0.49 -2.33
N GLU A 110 4.94 0.03 -3.11
CA GLU A 110 6.35 -0.35 -3.00
C GLU A 110 6.95 0.00 -1.63
N LEU A 111 6.58 1.16 -1.08
CA LEU A 111 7.01 1.56 0.26
C LEU A 111 6.48 0.58 1.32
N ARG A 112 5.22 0.11 1.21
CA ARG A 112 4.69 -0.92 2.13
C ARG A 112 5.52 -2.20 2.10
N VAL A 113 5.90 -2.67 0.91
CA VAL A 113 6.81 -3.83 0.80
C VAL A 113 8.16 -3.54 1.45
N GLY A 114 8.75 -2.37 1.18
CA GLY A 114 10.02 -1.97 1.75
C GLY A 114 10.01 -1.82 3.28
N LEU A 115 8.89 -1.42 3.87
CA LEU A 115 8.74 -1.25 5.31
C LEU A 115 8.50 -2.60 6.02
N PHE A 116 7.56 -3.41 5.51
CA PHE A 116 7.10 -4.62 6.22
C PHE A 116 7.79 -5.91 5.79
N ALA A 117 8.25 -5.99 4.55
CA ALA A 117 8.67 -7.23 3.91
C ALA A 117 9.95 -7.06 3.07
N GLN A 118 11.01 -6.51 3.67
CA GLN A 118 12.32 -6.29 3.03
C GLN A 118 12.90 -7.55 2.36
N GLU A 119 12.59 -8.73 2.91
CA GLU A 119 12.97 -10.04 2.37
C GLU A 119 12.42 -10.33 0.97
N LEU A 120 11.30 -9.71 0.59
CA LEU A 120 10.67 -9.94 -0.71
C LEU A 120 11.41 -9.25 -1.87
N LYS A 121 12.42 -8.41 -1.57
CA LYS A 121 13.19 -7.55 -2.48
C LYS A 121 12.29 -6.63 -3.32
N THR A 122 12.52 -5.34 -3.26
CA THR A 122 11.81 -4.39 -4.14
C THR A 122 12.57 -4.23 -5.46
N PRO A 123 11.88 -4.14 -6.61
CA PRO A 123 12.52 -3.92 -7.90
C PRO A 123 13.25 -2.57 -7.98
N MET A 124 12.85 -1.60 -7.14
CA MET A 124 13.55 -0.34 -6.93
C MET A 124 13.67 -0.07 -5.42
N PRO A 125 14.78 0.48 -4.91
CA PRO A 125 14.85 0.88 -3.50
C PRO A 125 13.89 2.04 -3.24
N VAL A 126 12.90 1.81 -2.38
CA VAL A 126 11.88 2.79 -2.02
C VAL A 126 12.00 3.09 -0.53
N SER A 127 12.03 4.38 -0.17
CA SER A 127 12.11 4.83 1.22
C SER A 127 11.27 6.08 1.41
N VAL A 128 10.90 6.35 2.66
CA VAL A 128 10.14 7.55 3.03
C VAL A 128 10.83 8.80 2.49
N LYS A 129 12.13 8.97 2.77
CA LYS A 129 12.93 10.12 2.31
C LYS A 129 12.91 10.30 0.79
N ARG A 130 13.00 9.19 0.03
CA ARG A 130 12.96 9.25 -1.44
C ARG A 130 11.58 9.69 -1.93
N LEU A 131 10.51 9.13 -1.36
CA LEU A 131 9.15 9.48 -1.74
C LEU A 131 8.77 10.90 -1.33
N THR A 132 9.24 11.38 -0.18
CA THR A 132 9.09 12.80 0.20
C THR A 132 9.68 13.71 -0.87
N LYS A 133 10.90 13.42 -1.35
CA LYS A 133 11.52 14.22 -2.41
C LYS A 133 10.73 14.17 -3.72
N ILE A 134 10.19 13.01 -4.10
CA ILE A 134 9.35 12.87 -5.30
C ILE A 134 8.06 13.69 -5.13
N TRP A 135 7.43 13.62 -3.95
CA TRP A 135 6.23 14.36 -3.62
C TRP A 135 6.42 15.87 -3.67
N ASP A 136 7.54 16.36 -3.11
CA ASP A 136 7.88 17.79 -3.10
C ASP A 136 8.21 18.32 -4.49
N ALA A 137 8.67 17.46 -5.39
CA ALA A 137 8.98 17.78 -6.79
C ALA A 137 7.76 17.66 -7.72
N ARG A 138 6.56 17.40 -7.18
CA ARG A 138 5.35 17.24 -8.02
C ARG A 138 5.03 18.52 -8.80
N PRO A 139 4.54 18.41 -10.04
CA PRO A 139 4.00 19.56 -10.77
C PRO A 139 2.86 20.20 -9.96
N ARG A 140 2.82 21.53 -9.92
CA ARG A 140 1.73 22.29 -9.28
C ARG A 140 0.61 22.58 -10.28
#